data_AF-A0A016SVG9-F1
#
_entry.id   AF-A0A016SVG9-F1
#
_cell.length_a   1.000
_cell.length_b   1.000
_cell.length_c   1.000
_cell.angle_alpha   90.00
_cell.angle_beta   90.00
_cell.angle_gamma   90.00
#
_symmetry.space_group_name_H-M   'P 1'
#
loop_
_entity.id
_entity.type
_entity.pdbx_description
1 polymer ?
#
loop_
_entity_poly.entity_id
_entity_poly.type
_entity_poly.pdbx_seq_one_letter_code
_entity_poly.pdbx_strand_id
1 'polypeptide(L)'
;MSSKSFLNDSKSRHRRYFVASREPHSPAKFSLFPVKPLPKQKHFYSAPQDGALFLADAPPKLEKPFKIPKLDAHPVEPPLLLPVDDFCRLSRERTPSPSCFDSSFWLHSPSWLDIPTDHSRTPSPTGSSISSSSCPSVVVLEPPRRKPFSPEELLSRKRFKGEKQVSLRGKHDVLVYPIPGTEDAYVFCHDRTNVHYQIFQCIHCWEFKKVTPILVIGDEFLDDPCELDHCCLGTNMLEDRVKRLTHKWLMELREESKFCKSSPKEEYGHFLEWLRDESDEDKQVRKKMVKIFKESGGYKEHRKLFARFCKPKKTAPKSFVEKYIPQPVKDDCEEECLFEIDDSFHPEKMGTMELLKAMTGIEDE
;
A
#
# COMPACT_ATOMS: atom_id res chain seq x y z
N MET A 1 -4.66 13.03 -46.01
CA MET A 1 -3.94 13.46 -44.79
C MET A 1 -4.21 12.39 -43.74
N SER A 2 -3.18 11.61 -43.39
CA SER A 2 -3.32 10.34 -42.67
C SER A 2 -3.56 10.54 -41.17
N SER A 3 -4.69 10.03 -40.69
CA SER A 3 -5.01 9.92 -39.27
C SER A 3 -4.30 8.70 -38.67
N LYS A 4 -3.33 8.93 -37.78
CA LYS A 4 -2.74 7.88 -36.95
C LYS A 4 -3.53 7.77 -35.65
N SER A 5 -4.30 6.70 -35.50
CA SER A 5 -4.85 6.26 -34.22
C SER A 5 -3.78 5.47 -33.46
N PHE A 6 -3.40 5.94 -32.28
CA PHE A 6 -2.62 5.17 -31.32
C PHE A 6 -3.59 4.44 -30.38
N LEU A 7 -3.69 3.12 -30.57
CA LEU A 7 -4.32 2.21 -29.62
C LEU A 7 -3.30 1.91 -28.50
N ASN A 8 -3.62 2.34 -27.27
CA ASN A 8 -2.89 1.93 -26.07
C ASN A 8 -3.35 0.53 -25.66
N ASP A 9 -2.63 -0.49 -26.13
CA ASP A 9 -2.83 -1.89 -25.80
C ASP A 9 -2.15 -2.18 -24.45
N SER A 10 -2.91 -2.05 -23.35
CA SER A 10 -2.45 -2.35 -21.99
C SER A 10 -2.42 -3.88 -21.78
N LYS A 11 -1.46 -4.54 -22.42
CA LYS A 11 -1.21 -5.98 -22.24
C LYS A 11 -0.61 -6.23 -20.85
N SER A 12 -1.43 -6.79 -19.96
CA SER A 12 -1.00 -7.55 -18.79
C SER A 12 -0.01 -8.63 -19.25
N ARG A 13 1.29 -8.36 -19.10
CA ARG A 13 2.34 -9.34 -19.41
C ARG A 13 2.40 -10.33 -18.25
N HIS A 14 1.86 -11.52 -18.48
CA HIS A 14 2.20 -12.70 -17.70
C HIS A 14 3.72 -12.86 -17.63
N ARG A 15 4.28 -12.81 -16.41
CA ARG A 15 5.64 -13.26 -16.13
C ARG A 15 5.80 -14.71 -16.56
N ARG A 16 6.40 -14.93 -17.72
CA ARG A 16 6.97 -16.22 -18.06
C ARG A 16 8.30 -16.33 -17.32
N TYR A 17 8.29 -17.05 -16.20
CA TYR A 17 9.52 -17.54 -15.59
C TYR A 17 10.23 -18.43 -16.62
N PHE A 18 11.37 -17.98 -17.14
CA PHE A 18 12.28 -18.83 -17.91
C PHE A 18 12.92 -19.82 -16.94
N VAL A 19 12.51 -21.09 -17.01
CA VAL A 19 13.22 -22.20 -16.38
C VAL A 19 14.49 -22.44 -17.18
N ALA A 20 15.64 -22.07 -16.61
CA ALA A 20 16.94 -22.34 -17.19
C ALA A 20 17.25 -23.85 -17.11
N SER A 21 16.91 -24.59 -18.15
CA SER A 21 17.46 -25.93 -18.40
C SER A 21 18.70 -25.79 -19.26
N ARG A 22 19.89 -25.99 -18.67
CA ARG A 22 21.09 -26.49 -19.37
C ARG A 22 22.26 -26.72 -18.40
N GLU A 23 22.53 -27.99 -18.16
CA GLU A 23 23.86 -28.61 -18.24
C GLU A 23 23.61 -30.08 -18.67
N PRO A 24 24.56 -30.80 -19.30
CA PRO A 24 26.01 -30.65 -19.16
C PRO A 24 26.79 -30.65 -20.49
N HIS A 25 28.00 -30.08 -20.50
CA HIS A 25 29.15 -30.64 -21.23
C HIS A 25 30.44 -29.98 -20.74
N SER A 26 31.26 -30.77 -20.03
CA SER A 26 32.72 -30.65 -20.01
C SER A 26 33.27 -31.88 -20.78
N PRO A 27 34.55 -31.98 -21.22
CA PRO A 27 35.73 -31.34 -20.63
C PRO A 27 36.81 -30.83 -21.62
N ALA A 28 37.66 -29.91 -21.17
CA ALA A 28 39.02 -29.79 -21.69
C ALA A 28 40.00 -29.40 -20.57
N LYS A 29 41.08 -30.17 -20.54
CA LYS A 29 42.12 -30.24 -19.52
C LYS A 29 43.13 -29.11 -19.71
N PHE A 30 43.52 -28.45 -18.62
CA PHE A 30 44.90 -27.99 -18.44
C PHE A 30 45.31 -28.20 -16.98
N SER A 31 46.23 -29.14 -16.81
CA SER A 31 47.15 -29.19 -15.67
C SER A 31 48.10 -27.98 -15.72
N LEU A 32 48.53 -27.47 -14.57
CA LEU A 32 49.96 -27.36 -14.19
C LEU A 32 50.08 -26.80 -12.74
N PHE A 33 50.62 -27.68 -11.91
CA PHE A 33 51.38 -27.54 -10.65
C PHE A 33 50.74 -27.25 -9.27
N PRO A 34 51.33 -27.87 -8.21
CA PRO A 34 50.71 -28.03 -6.90
C PRO A 34 51.30 -27.08 -5.84
N VAL A 35 50.44 -26.63 -4.92
CA VAL A 35 50.87 -26.14 -3.62
C VAL A 35 50.15 -26.98 -2.56
N LYS A 36 50.90 -27.83 -1.87
CA LYS A 36 50.51 -28.52 -0.62
C LYS A 36 51.26 -27.85 0.55
N PRO A 37 50.90 -28.11 1.82
CA PRO A 37 49.77 -27.52 2.53
C PRO A 37 50.22 -26.86 3.85
N LEU A 38 49.36 -26.09 4.52
CA LEU A 38 49.56 -25.79 5.95
C LEU A 38 48.33 -26.25 6.74
N PRO A 39 48.48 -27.17 7.72
CA PRO A 39 47.37 -27.63 8.55
C PRO A 39 47.16 -26.64 9.70
N LYS A 40 45.95 -26.13 9.89
CA LYS A 40 45.57 -25.51 11.16
C LYS A 40 44.63 -26.44 11.92
N GLN A 41 45.12 -26.79 13.10
CA GLN A 41 44.60 -27.68 14.11
C GLN A 41 43.12 -27.43 14.43
N LYS A 42 42.41 -28.55 14.55
CA LYS A 42 41.17 -28.68 15.30
C LYS A 42 41.52 -28.54 16.79
N HIS A 43 40.97 -27.54 17.45
CA HIS A 43 40.82 -27.58 18.90
C HIS A 43 39.43 -28.11 19.23
N PHE A 44 39.40 -29.39 19.62
CA PHE A 44 38.39 -29.92 20.50
C PHE A 44 38.59 -29.26 21.88
N TYR A 45 37.54 -28.66 22.43
CA TYR A 45 37.40 -28.57 23.87
C TYR A 45 36.08 -29.20 24.26
N SER A 46 36.24 -30.21 25.11
CA SER A 46 35.25 -31.03 25.74
C SER A 46 34.34 -30.21 26.65
N ALA A 47 33.10 -30.68 26.78
CA ALA A 47 32.20 -30.34 27.88
C ALA A 47 32.80 -30.71 29.24
N PRO A 48 32.36 -30.02 30.31
CA PRO A 48 31.96 -30.72 31.52
C PRO A 48 30.52 -30.43 31.91
N GLN A 49 29.95 -31.45 32.55
CA GLN A 49 28.70 -31.45 33.30
C GLN A 49 28.69 -30.35 34.37
N ASP A 50 27.52 -29.76 34.65
CA ASP A 50 26.88 -29.95 35.96
C ASP A 50 25.54 -29.21 36.04
N GLY A 51 24.55 -29.90 36.60
CA GLY A 51 23.21 -29.40 36.82
C GLY A 51 23.19 -28.39 37.95
N ALA A 52 22.80 -27.16 37.63
CA ALA A 52 22.37 -26.17 38.62
C ALA A 52 20.84 -26.08 38.59
N LEU A 53 20.23 -26.49 39.70
CA LEU A 53 18.83 -26.25 40.02
C LEU A 53 18.59 -24.73 40.05
N PHE A 54 17.71 -24.23 39.17
CA PHE A 54 17.21 -22.86 39.28
C PHE A 54 16.22 -22.80 40.44
N LEU A 55 16.69 -22.23 41.55
CA LEU A 55 15.87 -21.71 42.62
C LEU A 55 15.09 -20.51 42.04
N ALA A 56 13.77 -20.55 42.12
CA ALA A 56 12.92 -19.44 41.72
C ALA A 56 13.07 -18.29 42.72
N ASP A 57 13.81 -17.24 42.32
CA ASP A 57 13.85 -15.99 43.06
C ASP A 57 12.52 -15.25 42.96
N ALA A 58 12.04 -14.81 44.13
CA ALA A 58 10.80 -14.08 44.31
C ALA A 58 10.84 -12.71 43.57
N PRO A 59 9.68 -12.22 43.11
CA PRO A 59 9.60 -10.95 42.39
C PRO A 59 9.96 -9.77 43.30
N PRO A 60 10.68 -8.75 42.79
CA PRO A 60 11.05 -7.58 43.57
C PRO A 60 9.81 -6.76 43.94
N LYS A 61 9.78 -6.31 45.20
CA LYS A 61 8.73 -5.46 45.79
C LYS A 61 8.68 -4.11 45.05
N LEU A 62 7.48 -3.73 44.60
CA LEU A 62 7.18 -2.38 44.10
C LEU A 62 7.52 -1.32 45.16
N GLU A 63 8.45 -0.44 44.85
CA GLU A 63 8.66 0.81 45.58
C GLU A 63 7.58 1.84 45.22
N LYS A 64 7.26 2.68 46.21
CA LYS A 64 6.16 3.65 46.19
C LYS A 64 6.45 4.83 45.25
N PRO A 65 5.42 5.43 44.62
CA PRO A 65 5.61 6.54 43.70
C PRO A 65 6.15 7.79 44.41
N PHE A 66 7.20 8.37 43.81
CA PHE A 66 7.77 9.66 44.17
C PHE A 66 6.71 10.78 44.07
N LYS A 67 6.61 11.59 45.12
CA LYS A 67 5.79 12.81 45.15
C LYS A 67 6.47 13.88 44.30
N ILE A 68 5.78 14.33 43.25
CA ILE A 68 6.17 15.49 42.44
C ILE A 68 5.92 16.77 43.28
N PRO A 69 6.91 17.65 43.46
CA PRO A 69 6.70 18.96 44.08
C PRO A 69 5.80 19.83 43.20
N LYS A 70 4.79 20.46 43.82
CA LYS A 70 3.97 21.50 43.20
C LYS A 70 4.87 22.66 42.77
N LEU A 71 4.88 22.97 41.48
CA LEU A 71 5.45 24.21 40.95
C LEU A 71 4.38 25.30 41.06
N ASP A 72 4.65 26.34 41.83
CA ASP A 72 3.81 27.53 41.93
C ASP A 72 3.93 28.34 40.63
N ALA A 73 2.79 28.52 39.95
CA ALA A 73 2.68 29.35 38.77
C ALA A 73 2.54 30.82 39.19
N HIS A 74 3.58 31.61 38.97
CA HIS A 74 3.47 33.07 39.01
C HIS A 74 2.89 33.59 37.69
N PRO A 75 1.86 34.45 37.72
CA PRO A 75 1.30 35.07 36.52
C PRO A 75 2.29 36.08 35.95
N VAL A 76 2.72 35.84 34.71
CA VAL A 76 3.51 36.79 33.91
C VAL A 76 2.52 37.72 33.20
N GLU A 77 2.61 39.02 33.51
CA GLU A 77 1.86 40.07 32.80
C GLU A 77 2.30 40.15 31.32
N PRO A 78 1.35 40.28 30.37
CA PRO A 78 1.67 40.47 28.97
C PRO A 78 2.15 41.90 28.70
N PRO A 79 3.23 42.10 27.91
CA PRO A 79 3.70 43.43 27.56
C PRO A 79 2.73 44.15 26.60
N LEU A 80 2.56 45.45 26.86
CA LEU A 80 1.73 46.38 26.11
C LEU A 80 2.17 46.47 24.64
N LEU A 81 1.20 46.31 23.74
CA LEU A 81 1.35 46.51 22.29
C LEU A 81 1.42 48.01 21.99
N LEU A 82 2.49 48.43 21.32
CA LEU A 82 2.57 49.73 20.63
C LEU A 82 2.12 49.59 19.17
N PRO A 83 1.56 50.66 18.58
CA PRO A 83 0.99 50.63 17.23
C PRO A 83 2.11 50.67 16.17
N VAL A 84 1.98 49.81 15.16
CA VAL A 84 2.84 49.81 13.98
C VAL A 84 2.04 50.35 12.81
N ASP A 85 2.47 51.52 12.33
CA ASP A 85 2.05 52.12 11.07
C ASP A 85 2.64 51.37 9.87
N ASP A 86 1.99 51.64 8.75
CA ASP A 86 1.89 50.88 7.53
C ASP A 86 3.09 50.98 6.55
N PHE A 87 3.15 49.97 5.67
CA PHE A 87 3.77 49.93 4.32
C PHE A 87 5.25 49.52 4.06
N CYS A 88 5.33 48.51 3.17
CA CYS A 88 6.30 48.23 2.09
C CYS A 88 7.37 47.12 2.25
N ARG A 89 7.10 46.02 1.52
CA ARG A 89 8.03 45.12 0.80
C ARG A 89 9.34 44.74 1.51
N LEU A 90 9.32 43.59 2.18
CA LEU A 90 10.52 42.80 2.44
C LEU A 90 10.39 41.42 1.80
N SER A 91 11.30 41.15 0.88
CA SER A 91 11.62 39.84 0.35
C SER A 91 11.76 38.85 1.49
N ARG A 92 10.95 37.78 1.46
CA ARG A 92 10.98 36.71 2.47
C ARG A 92 12.21 35.86 2.22
N GLU A 93 13.36 36.32 2.69
CA GLU A 93 14.53 35.47 2.85
C GLU A 93 14.16 34.37 3.85
N ARG A 94 14.04 33.14 3.33
CA ARG A 94 13.83 31.94 4.15
C ARG A 94 15.09 31.73 4.98
N THR A 95 14.98 32.04 6.27
CA THR A 95 15.90 31.51 7.28
C THR A 95 15.92 29.98 7.22
N PRO A 96 17.10 29.32 7.22
CA PRO A 96 17.18 27.88 7.35
C PRO A 96 16.71 27.50 8.76
N SER A 97 15.52 26.91 8.86
CA SER A 97 15.02 26.33 10.10
C SER A 97 15.88 25.11 10.50
N PRO A 98 16.05 24.84 11.80
CA PRO A 98 16.90 23.75 12.27
C PRO A 98 16.27 22.42 11.86
N SER A 99 17.06 21.61 11.15
CA SER A 99 16.74 20.22 10.81
C SER A 99 16.73 19.37 12.09
N CYS A 100 15.58 19.32 12.76
CA CYS A 100 15.32 18.41 13.88
C CYS A 100 14.00 17.67 13.65
N PHE A 101 13.90 16.97 12.52
CA PHE A 101 13.05 15.79 12.38
C PHE A 101 13.96 14.64 12.00
N ASP A 102 14.21 13.79 12.99
CA ASP A 102 15.02 12.59 12.84
C ASP A 102 14.32 11.66 11.83
N SER A 103 14.95 11.53 10.67
CA SER A 103 14.44 10.88 9.45
C SER A 103 14.46 9.36 9.57
N SER A 104 13.65 8.86 10.48
CA SER A 104 13.46 7.42 10.75
C SER A 104 11.98 7.00 10.69
N PHE A 105 11.14 7.74 9.96
CA PHE A 105 9.73 7.36 9.73
C PHE A 105 9.56 6.07 8.91
N TRP A 106 10.65 5.53 8.32
CA TRP A 106 10.67 4.21 7.70
C TRP A 106 10.62 3.04 8.70
N LEU A 107 10.96 3.27 9.98
CA LEU A 107 11.14 2.20 10.98
C LEU A 107 9.85 1.75 11.68
N HIS A 108 8.79 2.55 11.62
CA HIS A 108 7.47 2.08 12.02
C HIS A 108 6.87 1.33 10.85
N SER A 109 6.70 0.02 11.00
CA SER A 109 5.86 -0.80 10.12
C SER A 109 4.62 0.04 9.78
N PRO A 110 4.41 0.40 8.52
CA PRO A 110 3.38 1.36 8.21
C PRO A 110 2.04 0.81 8.69
N SER A 111 1.33 1.55 9.53
CA SER A 111 0.04 1.11 10.11
C SER A 111 -1.00 0.77 9.04
N TRP A 112 -0.80 1.23 7.80
CA TRP A 112 -1.62 0.83 6.65
C TRP A 112 -1.46 -0.64 6.23
N LEU A 113 -0.46 -1.37 6.72
CA LEU A 113 -0.33 -2.82 6.54
C LEU A 113 -1.08 -3.63 7.61
N ASP A 114 -1.57 -2.99 8.67
CA ASP A 114 -2.40 -3.63 9.68
C ASP A 114 -3.85 -3.60 9.18
N ILE A 115 -4.21 -4.60 8.37
CA ILE A 115 -5.60 -4.84 7.97
C ILE A 115 -6.38 -5.15 9.26
N PRO A 116 -7.37 -4.33 9.66
CA PRO A 116 -8.21 -4.64 10.81
C PRO A 116 -8.93 -5.96 10.54
N THR A 117 -8.63 -6.97 11.36
CA THR A 117 -9.35 -8.23 11.32
C THR A 117 -10.65 -8.04 12.10
N ASP A 118 -11.72 -7.67 11.40
CA ASP A 118 -13.07 -7.40 11.92
C ASP A 118 -13.75 -8.68 12.48
N HIS A 119 -13.27 -9.17 13.63
CA HIS A 119 -13.81 -10.39 14.27
C HIS A 119 -14.28 -10.20 15.71
N SER A 120 -14.59 -8.99 16.17
CA SER A 120 -15.17 -8.79 17.51
C SER A 120 -16.20 -7.66 17.58
N ARG A 121 -17.30 -7.79 16.82
CA ARG A 121 -18.54 -7.09 17.18
C ARG A 121 -19.32 -7.93 18.20
N THR A 122 -19.05 -7.70 19.47
CA THR A 122 -19.96 -8.08 20.57
C THR A 122 -21.21 -7.18 20.51
N PRO A 123 -22.43 -7.75 20.41
CA PRO A 123 -23.65 -6.96 20.51
C PRO A 123 -23.80 -6.46 21.95
N SER A 124 -23.81 -5.13 22.13
CA SER A 124 -24.09 -4.52 23.43
C SER A 124 -25.59 -4.55 23.72
N PRO A 125 -25.99 -4.76 24.99
CA PRO A 125 -27.39 -4.91 25.39
C PRO A 125 -28.11 -3.55 25.41
N THR A 126 -29.28 -3.53 24.78
CA THR A 126 -30.22 -2.41 24.77
C THR A 126 -30.82 -2.22 26.16
N GLY A 127 -30.20 -1.36 26.97
CA GLY A 127 -30.72 -0.90 28.26
C GLY A 127 -31.38 0.46 28.12
N SER A 128 -32.71 0.46 28.04
CA SER A 128 -33.54 1.66 28.02
C SER A 128 -33.45 2.41 29.35
N SER A 129 -33.00 3.66 29.34
CA SER A 129 -33.15 4.59 30.46
C SER A 129 -33.49 5.96 29.92
N ILE A 130 -34.77 6.28 30.05
CA ILE A 130 -35.42 7.52 29.63
C ILE A 130 -35.06 8.55 30.71
N SER A 131 -34.09 9.42 30.43
CA SER A 131 -33.80 10.59 31.25
C SER A 131 -34.13 11.83 30.44
N SER A 132 -35.31 12.37 30.70
CA SER A 132 -35.87 13.58 30.12
C SER A 132 -35.14 14.81 30.66
N SER A 133 -33.94 15.09 30.15
CA SER A 133 -33.20 16.32 30.43
C SER A 133 -33.52 17.35 29.34
N SER A 134 -34.35 18.34 29.65
CA SER A 134 -34.69 19.44 28.74
C SER A 134 -33.51 20.39 28.56
N CYS A 135 -32.57 20.01 27.68
CA CYS A 135 -31.54 20.94 27.22
C CYS A 135 -32.20 21.94 26.25
N PRO A 136 -31.95 23.25 26.37
CA PRO A 136 -32.45 24.24 25.43
C PRO A 136 -31.92 23.90 24.03
N SER A 137 -32.82 23.69 23.07
CA SER A 137 -32.49 23.45 21.66
C SER A 137 -31.68 24.61 21.11
N VAL A 138 -30.35 24.47 21.10
CA VAL A 138 -29.49 25.31 20.28
C VAL A 138 -29.84 24.98 18.83
N VAL A 139 -30.50 25.92 18.15
CA VAL A 139 -30.74 25.84 16.71
C VAL A 139 -29.38 25.90 16.03
N VAL A 140 -28.80 24.73 15.78
CA VAL A 140 -27.60 24.62 14.93
C VAL A 140 -28.06 24.96 13.53
N LEU A 141 -27.85 26.21 13.12
CA LEU A 141 -28.04 26.64 11.75
C LEU A 141 -27.08 25.83 10.89
N GLU A 142 -27.61 24.79 10.23
CA GLU A 142 -26.85 23.95 9.31
C GLU A 142 -26.24 24.88 8.25
N PRO A 143 -24.92 24.84 8.02
CA PRO A 143 -24.28 25.69 7.03
C PRO A 143 -24.97 25.51 5.68
N PRO A 144 -25.27 26.60 4.95
CA PRO A 144 -25.97 26.50 3.68
C PRO A 144 -25.24 25.53 2.75
N ARG A 145 -25.92 24.45 2.36
CA ARG A 145 -25.37 23.43 1.46
C ARG A 145 -24.97 24.13 0.17
N ARG A 146 -23.68 24.06 -0.18
CA ARG A 146 -23.16 24.67 -1.41
C ARG A 146 -23.89 24.05 -2.60
N LYS A 147 -24.42 24.90 -3.49
CA LYS A 147 -25.04 24.45 -4.74
C LYS A 147 -24.00 23.65 -5.54
N PRO A 148 -24.38 22.52 -6.16
CA PRO A 148 -23.49 21.82 -7.09
C PRO A 148 -23.05 22.78 -8.20
N PHE A 149 -21.77 22.69 -8.60
CA PHE A 149 -21.24 23.46 -9.72
C PHE A 149 -21.97 23.10 -11.02
N SER A 150 -22.28 24.11 -11.84
CA SER A 150 -22.82 23.87 -13.17
C SER A 150 -21.74 23.28 -14.10
N PRO A 151 -22.11 22.48 -15.12
CA PRO A 151 -21.15 21.98 -16.11
C PRO A 151 -20.32 23.08 -16.79
N GLU A 152 -20.91 24.25 -17.04
CA GLU A 152 -20.24 25.40 -17.66
C GLU A 152 -19.21 26.04 -16.74
N GLU A 153 -19.52 26.14 -15.44
CA GLU A 153 -18.57 26.60 -14.41
C GLU A 153 -17.37 25.65 -14.30
N LEU A 154 -17.60 24.33 -14.41
CA LEU A 154 -16.52 23.36 -14.38
C LEU A 154 -15.58 23.53 -15.59
N LEU A 155 -16.12 23.77 -16.79
CA LEU A 155 -15.34 23.91 -18.02
C LEU A 155 -14.51 25.20 -18.08
N SER A 156 -15.00 26.29 -17.49
CA SER A 156 -14.30 27.58 -17.48
C SER A 156 -13.15 27.67 -16.46
N ARG A 157 -13.09 26.75 -15.50
CA ARG A 157 -12.03 26.73 -14.48
C ARG A 157 -10.67 26.30 -15.06
N LYS A 158 -9.62 26.96 -14.57
CA LYS A 158 -8.22 26.61 -14.86
C LYS A 158 -7.96 25.16 -14.42
N ARG A 159 -7.28 24.40 -15.27
CA ARG A 159 -6.95 22.99 -15.05
C ARG A 159 -5.49 22.82 -14.68
N PHE A 160 -5.23 21.94 -13.72
CA PHE A 160 -3.89 21.59 -13.29
C PHE A 160 -3.70 20.08 -13.46
N LYS A 161 -2.71 19.67 -14.24
CA LYS A 161 -2.51 18.25 -14.55
C LYS A 161 -1.91 17.51 -13.34
N GLY A 162 -2.57 16.43 -12.91
CA GLY A 162 -2.03 15.46 -11.97
C GLY A 162 -1.54 14.20 -12.68
N GLU A 163 -0.65 13.46 -12.01
CA GLU A 163 -0.21 12.14 -12.42
C GLU A 163 -0.97 11.07 -11.63
N LYS A 164 -1.61 10.13 -12.33
CA LYS A 164 -2.22 8.95 -11.70
C LYS A 164 -1.14 7.98 -11.23
N GLN A 165 -1.20 7.59 -9.97
CA GLN A 165 -0.33 6.58 -9.41
C GLN A 165 -1.11 5.55 -8.61
N VAL A 166 -0.52 4.36 -8.46
CA VAL A 166 -1.14 3.26 -7.70
C VAL A 166 -1.34 3.64 -6.24
N SER A 167 -2.49 3.27 -5.69
CA SER A 167 -2.78 3.48 -4.28
C SER A 167 -2.19 2.38 -3.41
N LEU A 168 -1.65 2.79 -2.26
CA LEU A 168 -1.24 1.86 -1.20
C LEU A 168 -2.44 1.16 -0.54
N ARG A 169 -3.67 1.68 -0.74
CA ARG A 169 -4.92 1.10 -0.22
C ARG A 169 -5.71 0.30 -1.26
N GLY A 170 -5.24 0.27 -2.51
CA GLY A 170 -5.69 -0.66 -3.54
C GLY A 170 -7.08 -0.46 -4.16
N LYS A 171 -7.92 0.46 -3.69
CA LYS A 171 -9.28 0.63 -4.27
C LYS A 171 -9.36 1.62 -5.45
N HIS A 172 -8.72 2.77 -5.30
CA HIS A 172 -8.76 3.85 -6.28
C HIS A 172 -7.35 4.42 -6.43
N ASP A 173 -6.96 4.81 -7.63
CA ASP A 173 -5.68 5.48 -7.87
C ASP A 173 -5.58 6.79 -7.08
N VAL A 174 -4.35 7.18 -6.78
CA VAL A 174 -4.06 8.50 -6.22
C VAL A 174 -3.67 9.45 -7.34
N LEU A 175 -3.86 10.75 -7.10
CA LEU A 175 -3.32 11.78 -7.97
C LEU A 175 -2.16 12.48 -7.27
N VAL A 176 -1.04 12.55 -7.96
CA VAL A 176 0.18 13.21 -7.51
C VAL A 176 0.35 14.51 -8.29
N TYR A 177 0.55 15.61 -7.59
CA TYR A 177 0.83 16.91 -8.17
C TYR A 177 2.26 17.35 -7.78
N PRO A 178 3.21 17.41 -8.73
CA PRO A 178 4.56 17.89 -8.45
C PRO A 178 4.54 19.39 -8.18
N ILE A 179 5.13 19.81 -7.05
CA ILE A 179 5.18 21.22 -6.67
C ILE A 179 6.24 21.92 -7.55
N PRO A 180 5.88 22.94 -8.33
CA PRO A 180 6.80 23.60 -9.25
C PRO A 180 8.07 24.11 -8.56
N GLY A 181 9.24 23.76 -9.12
CA GLY A 181 10.55 24.19 -8.61
C GLY A 181 11.09 23.39 -7.42
N THR A 182 10.40 22.33 -6.98
CA THR A 182 10.85 21.46 -5.89
C THR A 182 10.83 19.98 -6.30
N GLU A 183 11.45 19.11 -5.50
CA GLU A 183 11.37 17.65 -5.66
C GLU A 183 10.17 17.03 -4.90
N ASP A 184 9.36 17.89 -4.29
CA ASP A 184 8.23 17.49 -3.46
C ASP A 184 6.93 17.49 -4.28
N ALA A 185 5.97 16.70 -3.83
CA ALA A 185 4.65 16.58 -4.42
C ALA A 185 3.56 16.52 -3.36
N TYR A 186 2.38 17.02 -3.71
CA TYR A 186 1.16 16.74 -2.97
C TYR A 186 0.49 15.48 -3.51
N VAL A 187 0.04 14.62 -2.61
CA VAL A 187 -0.64 13.38 -2.98
C VAL A 187 -2.07 13.39 -2.46
N PHE A 188 -2.99 13.13 -3.38
CA PHE A 188 -4.41 13.13 -3.10
C PHE A 188 -5.01 11.75 -3.33
N CYS A 189 -5.77 11.24 -2.36
CA CYS A 189 -6.55 10.01 -2.50
C CYS A 189 -8.00 10.33 -2.88
N HIS A 190 -8.61 9.45 -3.67
CA HIS A 190 -10.03 9.53 -3.99
C HIS A 190 -10.87 9.40 -2.70
N ASP A 191 -11.85 10.29 -2.55
CA ASP A 191 -12.80 10.29 -1.43
C ASP A 191 -14.20 9.89 -1.91
N ARG A 192 -14.76 10.65 -2.87
CA ARG A 192 -16.10 10.38 -3.41
C ARG A 192 -16.24 10.84 -4.86
N THR A 193 -17.20 10.24 -5.56
CA THR A 193 -17.52 10.57 -6.95
C THR A 193 -18.89 11.23 -7.02
N ASN A 194 -18.98 12.36 -7.71
CA ASN A 194 -20.23 13.00 -8.10
C ASN A 194 -20.49 12.76 -9.59
N VAL A 195 -21.67 13.18 -10.09
CA VAL A 195 -22.10 12.96 -11.48
C VAL A 195 -21.12 13.57 -12.49
N HIS A 196 -20.55 14.75 -12.21
CA HIS A 196 -19.71 15.49 -13.16
C HIS A 196 -18.24 15.63 -12.75
N TYR A 197 -17.89 15.27 -11.52
CA TYR A 197 -16.55 15.44 -10.97
C TYR A 197 -16.29 14.48 -9.81
N GLN A 198 -15.02 14.27 -9.51
CA GLN A 198 -14.56 13.50 -8.37
C GLN A 198 -13.99 14.45 -7.31
N ILE A 199 -14.08 14.04 -6.04
CA ILE A 199 -13.46 14.75 -4.94
C ILE A 199 -12.32 13.89 -4.42
N PHE A 200 -11.16 14.50 -4.36
CA PHE A 200 -9.96 13.91 -3.78
C PHE A 200 -9.59 14.68 -2.51
N GLN A 201 -8.86 14.04 -1.60
CA GLN A 201 -8.38 14.65 -0.36
C GLN A 201 -6.87 14.44 -0.21
N CYS A 202 -6.17 15.44 0.30
CA CYS A 202 -4.73 15.34 0.58
C CYS A 202 -4.47 14.28 1.66
N ILE A 203 -3.66 13.26 1.34
CA ILE A 203 -3.37 12.13 2.24
C ILE A 203 -2.66 12.61 3.50
N HIS A 204 -1.67 13.50 3.35
CA HIS A 204 -0.86 13.96 4.47
C HIS A 204 -1.63 14.93 5.38
N CYS A 205 -2.49 15.80 4.84
CA CYS A 205 -3.37 16.62 5.68
C CYS A 205 -4.33 15.76 6.52
N TRP A 206 -4.81 14.65 5.95
CA TRP A 206 -5.71 13.74 6.64
C TRP A 206 -5.05 13.06 7.85
N GLU A 207 -3.73 12.81 7.81
CA GLU A 207 -2.95 12.32 8.97
C GLU A 207 -2.96 13.32 10.14
N PHE A 208 -3.03 14.63 9.84
CA PHE A 208 -3.20 15.71 10.84
C PHE A 208 -4.68 15.99 11.18
N LYS A 209 -5.61 15.11 10.77
CA LYS A 209 -7.07 15.28 10.94
C LYS A 209 -7.64 16.54 10.27
N LYS A 210 -6.91 17.16 9.33
CA LYS A 210 -7.41 18.27 8.51
C LYS A 210 -7.90 17.72 7.18
N VAL A 211 -9.13 18.06 6.81
CA VAL A 211 -9.69 17.68 5.51
C VAL A 211 -9.38 18.78 4.50
N THR A 212 -8.53 18.48 3.53
CA THR A 212 -8.18 19.39 2.43
C THR A 212 -8.68 18.77 1.11
N PRO A 213 -9.94 19.02 0.73
CA PRO A 213 -10.54 18.44 -0.47
C PRO A 213 -10.19 19.26 -1.71
N ILE A 214 -10.10 18.59 -2.86
CA ILE A 214 -9.91 19.20 -4.17
C ILE A 214 -10.81 18.52 -5.20
N LEU A 215 -11.35 19.31 -6.13
CA LEU A 215 -12.20 18.81 -7.21
C LEU A 215 -11.35 18.37 -8.40
N VAL A 216 -11.73 17.25 -9.00
CA VAL A 216 -10.99 16.59 -10.07
C VAL A 216 -11.93 16.15 -11.18
N ILE A 217 -11.51 16.32 -12.43
CA ILE A 217 -12.16 15.72 -13.60
C ILE A 217 -11.08 14.96 -14.38
N GLY A 218 -11.22 13.63 -14.49
CA GLY A 218 -10.20 12.77 -15.07
C GLY A 218 -8.92 12.77 -14.23
N ASP A 219 -7.85 13.38 -14.75
CA ASP A 219 -6.56 13.52 -14.06
C ASP A 219 -6.21 15.00 -13.79
N GLU A 220 -7.19 15.89 -13.89
CA GLU A 220 -6.98 17.33 -13.80
C GLU A 220 -7.70 17.91 -12.59
N PHE A 221 -6.97 18.69 -11.80
CA PHE A 221 -7.51 19.45 -10.68
C PHE A 221 -8.16 20.74 -11.17
N LEU A 222 -9.27 21.14 -10.55
CA LEU A 222 -10.03 22.37 -10.90
C LEU A 222 -9.57 23.62 -10.16
N ASP A 223 -8.72 23.45 -9.15
CA ASP A 223 -8.11 24.51 -8.34
C ASP A 223 -6.60 24.20 -8.24
N ASP A 224 -5.78 25.20 -7.95
CA ASP A 224 -4.32 25.00 -7.82
C ASP A 224 -4.02 24.21 -6.55
N PRO A 225 -3.42 23.01 -6.64
CA PRO A 225 -3.07 22.22 -5.45
C PRO A 225 -2.12 22.93 -4.49
N CYS A 226 -1.34 23.91 -4.96
CA CYS A 226 -0.41 24.69 -4.14
C CYS A 226 -1.06 25.85 -3.38
N GLU A 227 -2.21 26.36 -3.86
CA GLU A 227 -2.95 27.46 -3.21
C GLU A 227 -3.92 26.97 -2.14
N LEU A 228 -4.12 25.66 -2.02
CA LEU A 228 -4.92 25.08 -0.96
C LEU A 228 -4.27 25.29 0.42
N ASP A 229 -5.12 25.45 1.43
CA ASP A 229 -4.70 25.58 2.84
C ASP A 229 -4.26 24.22 3.41
N HIS A 230 -3.09 23.74 3.00
CA HIS A 230 -2.48 22.53 3.54
C HIS A 230 -1.91 22.76 4.93
N CYS A 231 -2.04 21.76 5.81
CA CYS A 231 -1.30 21.72 7.08
C CYS A 231 -0.06 20.81 7.03
N CYS A 232 0.11 20.09 5.92
CA CYS A 232 1.25 19.21 5.68
C CYS A 232 2.30 19.89 4.79
N LEU A 233 3.53 19.37 4.83
CA LEU A 233 4.55 19.66 3.82
C LEU A 233 4.38 18.71 2.62
N GLY A 234 4.89 19.13 1.47
CA GLY A 234 5.04 18.25 0.31
C GLY A 234 5.90 17.04 0.66
N THR A 235 5.70 15.93 -0.04
CA THR A 235 6.46 14.69 0.16
C THR A 235 7.41 14.47 -1.00
N ASN A 236 8.61 13.96 -0.74
CA ASN A 236 9.58 13.68 -1.80
C ASN A 236 8.96 12.74 -2.84
N MET A 237 8.88 13.21 -4.08
CA MET A 237 8.17 12.52 -5.15
C MET A 237 8.78 11.16 -5.47
N LEU A 238 10.12 11.04 -5.43
CA LEU A 238 10.81 9.79 -5.74
C LEU A 238 10.65 8.76 -4.63
N GLU A 239 10.66 9.19 -3.37
CA GLU A 239 10.45 8.30 -2.23
C GLU A 239 9.03 7.72 -2.23
N ASP A 240 8.01 8.56 -2.42
CA ASP A 240 6.61 8.11 -2.52
C ASP A 240 6.41 7.18 -3.72
N ARG A 241 7.03 7.50 -4.87
CA ARG A 241 7.00 6.65 -6.05
C ARG A 241 7.61 5.27 -5.80
N VAL A 242 8.80 5.20 -5.19
CA VAL A 242 9.44 3.93 -4.80
C VAL A 242 8.50 3.12 -3.90
N LYS A 243 7.93 3.76 -2.87
CA LYS A 243 7.01 3.11 -1.94
C LYS A 243 5.79 2.51 -2.65
N ARG A 244 5.21 3.24 -3.60
CA ARG A 244 4.08 2.77 -4.42
C ARG A 244 4.45 1.63 -5.35
N LEU A 245 5.60 1.70 -6.02
CA LEU A 245 6.08 0.62 -6.88
C LEU A 245 6.40 -0.66 -6.07
N THR A 246 7.02 -0.52 -4.90
CA THR A 246 7.21 -1.64 -3.97
C THR A 246 5.87 -2.25 -3.56
N HIS A 247 4.87 -1.43 -3.24
CA HIS A 247 3.54 -1.92 -2.90
C HIS A 247 2.88 -2.67 -4.06
N LYS A 248 2.92 -2.12 -5.27
CA LYS A 248 2.39 -2.75 -6.49
C LYS A 248 3.03 -4.12 -6.70
N TRP A 249 4.36 -4.20 -6.66
CA TRP A 249 5.10 -5.45 -6.77
C TRP A 249 4.67 -6.49 -5.72
N LEU A 250 4.48 -6.06 -4.46
CA LEU A 250 4.07 -6.98 -3.40
C LEU A 250 2.63 -7.46 -3.56
N MET A 251 1.74 -6.65 -4.14
CA MET A 251 0.38 -7.09 -4.49
C MET A 251 0.40 -8.11 -5.64
N GLU A 252 1.18 -7.85 -6.68
CA GLU A 252 1.39 -8.81 -7.79
C GLU A 252 1.96 -10.13 -7.25
N LEU A 253 2.97 -10.06 -6.37
CA LEU A 253 3.49 -11.24 -5.68
C LEU A 253 2.43 -11.94 -4.84
N ARG A 254 1.53 -11.22 -4.17
CA ARG A 254 0.45 -11.83 -3.41
C ARG A 254 -0.49 -12.63 -4.31
N GLU A 255 -0.79 -12.11 -5.49
CA GLU A 255 -1.65 -12.77 -6.47
C GLU A 255 -0.96 -14.02 -7.05
N GLU A 256 0.34 -13.92 -7.36
CA GLU A 256 1.18 -15.03 -7.81
C GLU A 256 1.55 -16.02 -6.69
N SER A 257 1.51 -15.61 -5.42
CA SER A 257 1.94 -16.40 -4.25
C SER A 257 1.16 -17.68 -4.01
N LYS A 258 0.04 -17.87 -4.71
CA LYS A 258 -0.62 -19.18 -4.82
C LYS A 258 0.35 -20.25 -5.34
N PHE A 259 1.39 -19.85 -6.06
CA PHE A 259 2.38 -20.71 -6.71
C PHE A 259 3.83 -20.35 -6.40
N CYS A 260 4.08 -19.20 -5.75
CA CYS A 260 5.42 -18.68 -5.54
C CYS A 260 6.18 -19.50 -4.48
N LYS A 261 7.25 -20.17 -4.92
CA LYS A 261 8.18 -20.94 -4.06
C LYS A 261 9.48 -20.18 -3.77
N SER A 262 9.64 -18.98 -4.29
CA SER A 262 10.88 -18.22 -4.16
C SER A 262 11.06 -17.70 -2.74
N SER A 263 12.32 -17.57 -2.35
CA SER A 263 12.66 -17.03 -1.05
C SER A 263 12.48 -15.51 -1.03
N PRO A 264 12.19 -14.88 0.13
CA PRO A 264 12.10 -13.41 0.24
C PRO A 264 13.37 -12.68 -0.22
N LYS A 265 14.53 -13.35 -0.24
CA LYS A 265 15.79 -12.79 -0.73
C LYS A 265 15.84 -12.72 -2.26
N GLU A 266 15.34 -13.76 -2.92
CA GLU A 266 15.25 -13.81 -4.39
C GLU A 266 14.27 -12.75 -4.89
N GLU A 267 13.07 -12.66 -4.30
CA GLU A 267 12.08 -11.65 -4.70
C GLU A 267 12.54 -10.21 -4.47
N TYR A 268 13.29 -9.97 -3.39
CA TYR A 268 13.93 -8.67 -3.19
C TYR A 268 14.95 -8.36 -4.30
N GLY A 269 15.72 -9.36 -4.75
CA GLY A 269 16.64 -9.24 -5.86
C GLY A 269 15.93 -8.94 -7.17
N HIS A 270 14.87 -9.70 -7.49
CA HIS A 270 14.04 -9.50 -8.67
C HIS A 270 13.39 -8.11 -8.69
N PHE A 271 12.90 -7.63 -7.54
CA PHE A 271 12.37 -6.27 -7.44
C PHE A 271 13.43 -5.21 -7.76
N LEU A 272 14.66 -5.36 -7.25
CA LEU A 272 15.76 -4.43 -7.53
C LEU A 272 16.22 -4.44 -8.98
N GLU A 273 16.17 -5.60 -9.63
CA GLU A 273 16.47 -5.77 -11.05
C GLU A 273 15.38 -5.12 -11.90
N TRP A 274 14.11 -5.43 -11.62
CA TRP A 274 12.96 -4.82 -12.27
C TRP A 274 12.95 -3.29 -12.14
N LEU A 275 13.21 -2.76 -10.93
CA LEU A 275 13.28 -1.31 -10.70
C LEU A 275 14.43 -0.66 -11.49
N ARG A 276 15.49 -1.40 -11.78
CA ARG A 276 16.63 -0.93 -12.57
C ARG A 276 16.36 -0.98 -14.07
N ASP A 277 15.74 -2.06 -14.56
CA ASP A 277 15.77 -2.42 -15.98
C ASP A 277 14.40 -2.32 -16.67
N GLU A 278 13.30 -2.57 -15.95
CA GLU A 278 11.96 -2.72 -16.53
C GLU A 278 10.95 -1.64 -16.12
N SER A 279 11.26 -0.79 -15.15
CA SER A 279 10.38 0.33 -14.78
C SER A 279 10.27 1.36 -15.92
N ASP A 280 9.07 1.91 -16.12
CA ASP A 280 8.74 2.92 -17.15
C ASP A 280 9.45 4.28 -16.96
N GLU A 281 10.25 4.42 -15.91
CA GLU A 281 10.94 5.65 -15.54
C GLU A 281 12.27 5.85 -16.29
N ASP A 282 12.72 7.11 -16.36
CA ASP A 282 14.02 7.46 -16.93
C ASP A 282 15.18 6.73 -16.25
N LYS A 283 16.23 6.38 -17.01
CA LYS A 283 17.39 5.64 -16.49
C LYS A 283 18.05 6.31 -15.28
N GLN A 284 18.11 7.65 -15.26
CA GLN A 284 18.66 8.40 -14.13
C GLN A 284 17.73 8.35 -12.91
N VAL A 285 16.43 8.46 -13.15
CA VAL A 285 15.39 8.36 -12.11
C VAL A 285 15.40 6.96 -11.49
N ARG A 286 15.45 5.90 -12.29
CA ARG A 286 15.60 4.51 -11.82
C ARG A 286 16.83 4.32 -10.93
N LYS A 287 17.98 4.90 -11.32
CA LYS A 287 19.20 4.86 -10.51
C LYS A 287 19.00 5.54 -9.14
N LYS A 288 18.31 6.68 -9.10
CA LYS A 288 17.97 7.38 -7.84
C LYS A 288 16.99 6.55 -7.00
N MET A 289 15.95 5.98 -7.61
CA MET A 289 14.97 5.12 -6.93
C MET A 289 15.61 3.89 -6.29
N VAL A 290 16.50 3.19 -7.01
CA VAL A 290 17.26 2.05 -6.48
C VAL A 290 18.16 2.49 -5.31
N LYS A 291 18.74 3.69 -5.38
CA LYS A 291 19.55 4.25 -4.30
C LYS A 291 18.68 4.51 -3.05
N ILE A 292 17.57 5.23 -3.20
CA ILE A 292 16.60 5.52 -2.14
C ILE A 292 16.14 4.22 -1.47
N PHE A 293 15.72 3.22 -2.25
CA PHE A 293 15.25 1.94 -1.71
C PHE A 293 16.33 1.15 -0.97
N LYS A 294 17.61 1.30 -1.33
CA LYS A 294 18.71 0.69 -0.59
C LYS A 294 19.00 1.44 0.71
N GLU A 295 18.87 2.77 0.68
CA GLU A 295 19.11 3.66 1.83
C GLU A 295 17.99 3.57 2.88
N SER A 296 16.76 3.22 2.50
CA SER A 296 15.62 3.03 3.42
C SER A 296 15.72 1.79 4.33
N GLY A 297 16.92 1.25 4.56
CA GLY A 297 17.20 0.09 5.43
C GLY A 297 17.65 -1.19 4.71
N GLY A 298 17.62 -1.18 3.37
CA GLY A 298 18.09 -2.27 2.52
C GLY A 298 17.38 -3.60 2.80
N TYR A 299 18.06 -4.71 2.55
CA TYR A 299 17.44 -6.05 2.66
C TYR A 299 16.98 -6.37 4.09
N LYS A 300 17.67 -5.90 5.13
CA LYS A 300 17.36 -6.28 6.52
C LYS A 300 15.95 -5.80 6.92
N GLU A 301 15.60 -4.56 6.59
CA GLU A 301 14.27 -4.01 6.87
C GLU A 301 13.21 -4.59 5.94
N HIS A 302 13.52 -4.64 4.64
CA HIS A 302 12.57 -5.12 3.64
C HIS A 302 12.31 -6.64 3.73
N ARG A 303 13.21 -7.43 4.33
CA ARG A 303 13.02 -8.88 4.50
C ARG A 303 11.70 -9.21 5.18
N LYS A 304 11.31 -8.48 6.23
CA LYS A 304 10.03 -8.74 6.93
C LYS A 304 8.84 -8.47 6.02
N LEU A 305 8.92 -7.42 5.22
CA LEU A 305 7.89 -7.05 4.25
C LEU A 305 7.73 -8.17 3.21
N PHE A 306 8.78 -8.50 2.47
CA PHE A 306 8.74 -9.57 1.45
C PHE A 306 8.35 -10.93 2.06
N ALA A 307 8.86 -11.29 3.24
CA ALA A 307 8.50 -12.53 3.91
C ALA A 307 7.02 -12.64 4.32
N ARG A 308 6.29 -11.52 4.46
CA ARG A 308 4.83 -11.56 4.67
C ARG A 308 4.08 -11.95 3.39
N PHE A 309 4.63 -11.60 2.23
CA PHE A 309 3.99 -11.82 0.92
C PHE A 309 4.44 -13.12 0.23
N CYS A 310 5.67 -13.59 0.48
CA CYS A 310 6.17 -14.87 -0.06
C CYS A 310 5.68 -16.10 0.70
N LYS A 311 4.93 -15.95 1.80
CA LYS A 311 4.40 -17.12 2.52
C LYS A 311 3.25 -17.72 1.70
N PRO A 312 3.29 -19.02 1.38
CA PRO A 312 2.13 -19.66 0.78
C PRO A 312 0.94 -19.41 1.70
N LYS A 313 -0.19 -18.98 1.12
CA LYS A 313 -1.45 -18.94 1.87
C LYS A 313 -1.60 -20.31 2.49
N LYS A 314 -1.58 -20.39 3.82
CA LYS A 314 -1.93 -21.62 4.52
C LYS A 314 -3.36 -21.91 4.06
N THR A 315 -3.50 -22.84 3.12
CA THR A 315 -4.80 -23.43 2.86
C THR A 315 -5.27 -23.91 4.23
N ALA A 316 -6.45 -23.45 4.65
CA ALA A 316 -7.02 -23.91 5.90
C ALA A 316 -6.84 -25.43 5.89
N PRO A 317 -6.19 -26.02 6.91
CA PRO A 317 -5.98 -27.46 6.92
C PRO A 317 -7.35 -28.05 6.62
N LYS A 318 -7.46 -28.75 5.49
CA LYS A 318 -8.70 -29.34 5.00
C LYS A 318 -9.41 -29.84 6.24
N SER A 319 -10.56 -29.22 6.56
CA SER A 319 -11.17 -29.38 7.87
C SER A 319 -11.16 -30.86 8.19
N PHE A 320 -10.76 -31.24 9.40
CA PHE A 320 -10.57 -32.64 9.79
C PHE A 320 -11.74 -33.53 9.31
N VAL A 321 -12.94 -32.98 9.20
CA VAL A 321 -14.14 -33.56 8.58
C VAL A 321 -13.92 -34.16 7.18
N GLU A 322 -13.15 -33.53 6.28
CA GLU A 322 -12.86 -34.05 4.93
C GLU A 322 -11.98 -35.32 4.97
N LYS A 323 -11.30 -35.59 6.09
CA LYS A 323 -10.60 -36.87 6.32
C LYS A 323 -11.54 -38.01 6.75
N TYR A 324 -12.73 -37.70 7.26
CA TYR A 324 -13.68 -38.68 7.80
C TYR A 324 -14.99 -38.78 7.02
N ILE A 325 -15.22 -37.91 6.05
CA ILE A 325 -16.22 -38.19 5.01
C ILE A 325 -15.61 -39.33 4.18
N PRO A 326 -16.18 -40.55 4.23
CA PRO A 326 -15.74 -41.64 3.36
C PRO A 326 -15.83 -41.10 1.95
N GLN A 327 -14.68 -41.02 1.26
CA GLN A 327 -14.76 -40.73 -0.16
C GLN A 327 -15.58 -41.86 -0.77
N PRO A 328 -16.63 -41.55 -1.57
CA PRO A 328 -17.32 -42.59 -2.31
C PRO A 328 -16.24 -43.39 -3.02
N VAL A 329 -16.23 -44.70 -2.79
CA VAL A 329 -15.30 -45.63 -3.42
C VAL A 329 -15.40 -45.32 -4.91
N LYS A 330 -14.33 -44.74 -5.46
CA LYS A 330 -14.21 -44.66 -6.91
C LYS A 330 -13.96 -46.09 -7.31
N ASP A 331 -15.04 -46.82 -7.61
CA ASP A 331 -14.93 -48.06 -8.32
C ASP A 331 -14.22 -47.72 -9.63
N ASP A 332 -12.99 -48.22 -9.80
CA ASP A 332 -12.14 -48.05 -10.99
C ASP A 332 -12.74 -48.78 -12.23
N CYS A 333 -14.06 -48.88 -12.32
CA CYS A 333 -14.82 -49.73 -13.23
C CYS A 333 -15.90 -48.96 -13.99
N GLU A 334 -15.62 -47.77 -14.52
CA GLU A 334 -16.46 -47.21 -15.61
C GLU A 334 -15.57 -46.63 -16.70
N GLU A 335 -15.42 -47.45 -17.74
CA GLU A 335 -15.17 -47.09 -19.13
C GLU A 335 -15.86 -45.75 -19.44
N GLU A 336 -15.08 -44.68 -19.62
CA GLU A 336 -15.59 -43.37 -19.99
C GLU A 336 -16.36 -43.49 -21.31
N CYS A 337 -17.68 -43.49 -21.22
CA CYS A 337 -18.54 -43.23 -22.35
C CYS A 337 -18.21 -41.81 -22.84
N LEU A 338 -17.45 -41.72 -23.93
CA LEU A 338 -17.24 -40.52 -24.72
C LEU A 338 -18.60 -39.96 -25.12
N PHE A 339 -19.19 -39.11 -24.28
CA PHE A 339 -20.17 -38.15 -24.75
C PHE A 339 -19.38 -37.12 -25.56
N GLU A 340 -19.37 -37.31 -26.87
CA GLU A 340 -19.11 -36.23 -27.83
C GLU A 340 -20.13 -35.14 -27.55
N ILE A 341 -19.76 -34.18 -26.71
CA ILE A 341 -20.50 -32.94 -26.54
C ILE A 341 -20.32 -32.21 -27.85
N ASP A 342 -21.37 -32.21 -28.67
CA ASP A 342 -21.44 -31.49 -29.93
C ASP A 342 -21.19 -30.01 -29.66
N ASP A 343 -20.01 -29.52 -30.02
CA ASP A 343 -19.52 -28.14 -29.85
C ASP A 343 -20.31 -27.11 -30.69
N SER A 344 -21.50 -27.46 -31.19
CA SER A 344 -22.36 -26.59 -32.00
C SER A 344 -23.05 -25.47 -31.20
N PHE A 345 -22.96 -25.47 -29.87
CA PHE A 345 -23.53 -24.42 -29.02
C PHE A 345 -22.60 -23.21 -28.89
N HIS A 346 -22.69 -22.28 -29.86
CA HIS A 346 -22.09 -20.94 -29.76
C HIS A 346 -23.08 -19.94 -29.16
N PRO A 347 -23.02 -19.64 -27.84
CA PRO A 347 -23.98 -18.75 -27.18
C PRO A 347 -23.90 -17.28 -27.66
N GLU A 348 -22.83 -16.89 -28.36
CA GLU A 348 -22.67 -15.51 -28.86
C GLU A 348 -23.63 -15.14 -30.00
N LYS A 349 -24.34 -16.13 -30.59
CA LYS A 349 -25.30 -15.89 -31.67
C LYS A 349 -26.76 -16.06 -31.27
N MET A 350 -27.07 -16.61 -30.09
CA MET A 350 -28.44 -16.69 -29.60
C MET A 350 -28.83 -15.35 -28.96
N GLY A 351 -29.88 -14.72 -29.48
CA GLY A 351 -30.46 -13.55 -28.85
C GLY A 351 -30.91 -13.89 -27.42
N THR A 352 -30.79 -12.95 -26.47
CA THR A 352 -31.15 -13.17 -25.05
C THR A 352 -32.56 -13.75 -24.85
N MET A 353 -33.49 -13.50 -25.78
CA MET A 353 -34.84 -14.07 -25.80
C MET A 353 -34.89 -15.56 -26.17
N GLU A 354 -34.05 -16.02 -27.10
CA GLU A 354 -34.00 -17.43 -27.51
C GLU A 354 -33.34 -18.29 -26.43
N LEU A 355 -32.33 -17.75 -25.74
CA LEU A 355 -31.70 -18.43 -24.61
C LEU A 355 -32.69 -18.63 -23.46
N LEU A 356 -33.53 -17.62 -23.17
CA LEU A 356 -34.59 -17.73 -22.19
C LEU A 356 -35.64 -18.78 -22.60
N LYS A 357 -36.09 -18.80 -23.86
CA LYS A 357 -37.02 -19.83 -24.36
C LYS A 357 -36.44 -21.24 -24.28
N ALA A 358 -35.17 -21.42 -24.67
CA ALA A 358 -34.48 -22.70 -24.59
C ALA A 358 -34.33 -23.21 -23.15
N MET A 359 -34.11 -22.29 -22.19
CA MET A 359 -34.00 -22.64 -20.78
C MET A 359 -35.33 -22.93 -20.11
N THR A 360 -36.41 -22.25 -20.51
CA THR A 360 -37.71 -22.40 -19.84
C THR A 360 -38.59 -23.48 -20.47
N GLY A 361 -38.33 -23.90 -21.71
CA GLY A 361 -39.10 -24.93 -22.40
C GLY A 361 -40.57 -24.57 -22.61
N ILE A 362 -40.90 -23.28 -22.57
CA ILE A 362 -42.25 -22.76 -22.80
C ILE A 362 -42.32 -22.35 -24.26
N GLU A 363 -42.91 -23.21 -25.08
CA GLU A 363 -43.30 -22.87 -26.45
C GLU A 363 -44.63 -22.11 -26.37
N ASP A 364 -44.69 -20.93 -26.99
CA ASP A 364 -45.94 -20.15 -27.08
C ASP A 364 -46.87 -20.85 -28.08
N GLU A 365 -48.02 -21.37 -27.62
CA GLU A 365 -49.12 -21.86 -28.47
C GLU A 365 -49.86 -20.73 -29.21
#